data_AF-A0A926Q4Z8-F1
#
_entry.id   AF-A0A926Q4Z8-F1
#
_cell.length_a   1.000
_cell.length_b   1.000
_cell.length_c   1.000
_cell.angle_alpha   90.00
_cell.angle_beta   90.00
_cell.angle_gamma   90.00
#
_symmetry.space_group_name_H-M   'P 1'
#
loop_
_entity.id
_entity.type
_entity.pdbx_description
1 polymer ?
#
loop_
_entity_poly.entity_id
_entity_poly.type
_entity_poly.pdbx_seq_one_letter_code
_entity_poly.pdbx_strand_id
1 'polypeptide(L)'
;MALSVFDLFSVGIGPSSSHTVGPMRAAALFAERLRDDGQLAQAARVRSQLFGSLGATGHGHGSDKAVLLGLTGERPELCDPRAVEGRLTEIRSTRRLALLGEHEIDFVEDEDLVLHRRKTLPVHPNGMTFTALDASGAKLAERTYYSVGGGFVVGGDADGQTRIVEDSTPVAHPFRTGDELLAHCKETGKSIARIMLENELSWRTEQEVREGLLDIWRVMKECVRNGIENEGVLPGGLRVRRRAPELARRLRLEGNSDDPLRGMDWITLYALAVNEENASGGRVVTAPTNGAAGIIPAVLHYYANFVNGADRDGIVRFLLTAGAIGVIYKETASISGAEVGCQGEVGSACSMAAGAMAAVMGGTPEQVENAAEIGMEHNLGLTCDPVGGLVQIPCIERNAIASVKAITAARTALRGDGSHVVSLDKVVKTMRETGADMKVKYKETARGGLAVNVIEC
;
A
#
# COMPACT_ATOMS: atom_id res chain seq x y z
N MET A 1 -5.00 -16.26 9.64
CA MET A 1 -3.60 -15.97 9.98
C MET A 1 -3.61 -14.84 11.00
N ALA A 2 -2.59 -14.69 11.83
CA ALA A 2 -2.53 -13.55 12.74
C ALA A 2 -1.94 -12.37 11.95
N LEU A 3 -2.68 -11.27 11.83
CA LEU A 3 -2.28 -10.07 11.09
C LEU A 3 -2.26 -8.88 12.03
N SER A 4 -1.14 -8.16 12.04
CA SER A 4 -0.99 -6.95 12.82
C SER A 4 -1.48 -5.72 12.04
N VAL A 5 -1.97 -4.71 12.75
CA VAL A 5 -2.22 -3.36 12.24
C VAL A 5 -0.96 -2.76 11.59
N PHE A 6 0.22 -3.12 12.09
CA PHE A 6 1.51 -2.69 11.55
C PHE A 6 1.89 -3.39 10.23
N ASP A 7 1.23 -4.50 9.90
CA ASP A 7 1.36 -5.15 8.58
C ASP A 7 0.57 -4.40 7.51
N LEU A 8 -0.48 -3.68 7.90
CA LEU A 8 -1.31 -2.87 7.01
C LEU A 8 -0.75 -1.46 6.86
N PHE A 9 -0.30 -0.87 7.98
CA PHE A 9 0.32 0.45 8.03
C PHE A 9 1.83 0.33 8.21
N SER A 10 2.53 0.14 7.09
CA SER A 10 3.98 0.03 7.05
C SER A 10 4.59 1.27 6.38
N VAL A 11 5.65 1.81 6.98
CA VAL A 11 6.43 2.90 6.40
C VAL A 11 7.23 2.36 5.22
N GLY A 12 7.20 3.04 4.09
CA GLY A 12 7.94 2.64 2.90
C GLY A 12 8.22 3.81 1.97
N ILE A 13 8.56 3.48 0.74
CA ILE A 13 8.78 4.44 -0.35
C ILE A 13 7.76 4.23 -1.47
N GLY A 14 7.33 5.32 -2.09
CA GLY A 14 6.50 5.28 -3.29
C GLY A 14 7.27 4.80 -4.53
N PRO A 15 6.58 4.58 -5.66
CA PRO A 15 5.13 4.79 -5.85
C PRO A 15 4.26 3.56 -5.57
N SER A 16 4.80 2.35 -5.43
CA SER A 16 3.98 1.13 -5.36
C SER A 16 4.45 0.12 -4.31
N SER A 17 3.51 -0.45 -3.57
CA SER A 17 3.82 -1.53 -2.63
C SER A 17 4.16 -2.83 -3.36
N SER A 18 3.43 -3.15 -4.44
CA SER A 18 3.60 -4.37 -5.23
C SER A 18 4.82 -4.30 -6.18
N HIS A 19 5.13 -3.10 -6.69
CA HIS A 19 6.13 -2.90 -7.75
C HIS A 19 7.37 -2.10 -7.29
N THR A 20 7.38 -1.54 -6.09
CA THR A 20 8.56 -0.85 -5.52
C THR A 20 9.00 -1.53 -4.22
N VAL A 21 8.15 -1.53 -3.19
CA VAL A 21 8.46 -2.10 -1.87
C VAL A 21 8.72 -3.61 -1.96
N GLY A 22 7.85 -4.35 -2.65
CA GLY A 22 7.99 -5.79 -2.87
C GLY A 22 9.30 -6.18 -3.55
N PRO A 23 9.62 -5.66 -4.75
CA PRO A 23 10.88 -5.96 -5.42
C PRO A 23 12.12 -5.58 -4.64
N MET A 24 12.09 -4.45 -3.92
CA MET A 24 13.19 -4.03 -3.05
C MET A 24 13.42 -5.04 -1.91
N ARG A 25 12.35 -5.49 -1.23
CA ARG A 25 12.43 -6.54 -0.21
C ARG A 25 12.90 -7.88 -0.80
N ALA A 26 12.41 -8.25 -1.97
CA ALA A 26 12.80 -9.52 -2.63
C ALA A 26 14.29 -9.54 -2.99
N ALA A 27 14.80 -8.45 -3.56
CA ALA A 27 16.20 -8.28 -3.90
C ALA A 27 17.11 -8.32 -2.66
N ALA A 28 16.71 -7.62 -1.59
CA ALA A 28 17.39 -7.66 -0.30
C ALA A 28 17.44 -9.08 0.28
N LEU A 29 16.29 -9.76 0.35
CA LEU A 29 16.19 -11.15 0.84
C LEU A 29 17.04 -12.12 0.02
N PHE A 30 17.14 -11.91 -1.28
CA PHE A 30 18.00 -12.72 -2.14
C PHE A 30 19.48 -12.54 -1.78
N ALA A 31 19.94 -11.28 -1.65
CA ALA A 31 21.32 -10.98 -1.31
C ALA A 31 21.68 -11.46 0.11
N GLU A 32 20.78 -11.31 1.09
CA GLU A 32 20.94 -11.86 2.44
C GLU A 32 21.08 -13.39 2.42
N ARG A 33 20.19 -14.09 1.71
CA ARG A 33 20.29 -15.56 1.59
C ARG A 33 21.59 -15.99 0.94
N LEU A 34 22.06 -15.28 -0.08
CA LEU A 34 23.35 -15.57 -0.71
C LEU A 34 24.53 -15.44 0.28
N ARG A 35 24.46 -14.47 1.21
CA ARG A 35 25.41 -14.31 2.31
C ARG A 35 25.28 -15.45 3.33
N ASP A 36 24.07 -15.75 3.76
CA ASP A 36 23.80 -16.78 4.77
C ASP A 36 24.18 -18.19 4.26
N ASP A 37 24.06 -18.43 2.95
CA ASP A 37 24.51 -19.66 2.27
C ASP A 37 26.05 -19.70 2.05
N GLY A 38 26.79 -18.65 2.45
CA GLY A 38 28.26 -18.56 2.29
C GLY A 38 28.73 -18.35 0.84
N GLN A 39 27.84 -17.91 -0.05
CA GLN A 39 28.10 -17.77 -1.49
C GLN A 39 28.35 -16.32 -1.94
N LEU A 40 28.11 -15.32 -1.06
CA LEU A 40 28.24 -13.89 -1.40
C LEU A 40 29.58 -13.53 -2.03
N ALA A 41 30.70 -13.94 -1.40
CA ALA A 41 32.05 -13.62 -1.86
C ALA A 41 32.43 -14.29 -3.19
N GLN A 42 31.70 -15.32 -3.62
CA GLN A 42 31.92 -16.03 -4.89
C GLN A 42 31.13 -15.40 -6.04
N ALA A 43 30.13 -14.58 -5.74
CA ALA A 43 29.29 -13.95 -6.76
C ALA A 43 30.11 -12.92 -7.54
N ALA A 44 30.06 -13.00 -8.86
CA ALA A 44 30.65 -12.03 -9.77
C ALA A 44 29.60 -11.21 -10.50
N ARG A 45 28.36 -11.74 -10.62
CA ARG A 45 27.25 -11.11 -11.34
C ARG A 45 25.92 -11.58 -10.76
N VAL A 46 24.92 -10.71 -10.75
CA VAL A 46 23.53 -11.05 -10.36
C VAL A 46 22.59 -10.64 -11.48
N ARG A 47 21.77 -11.58 -11.95
CA ARG A 47 20.70 -11.34 -12.92
C ARG A 47 19.34 -11.31 -12.21
N SER A 48 18.59 -10.24 -12.43
CA SER A 48 17.25 -9.98 -11.91
C SER A 48 16.24 -9.98 -13.06
N GLN A 49 15.19 -10.81 -12.97
CA GLN A 49 14.18 -10.92 -14.01
C GLN A 49 12.79 -10.71 -13.41
N LEU A 50 12.04 -9.76 -13.96
CA LEU A 50 10.71 -9.36 -13.47
C LEU A 50 9.67 -9.78 -14.52
N PHE A 51 8.57 -10.39 -14.07
CA PHE A 51 7.60 -11.05 -14.94
C PHE A 51 6.19 -10.48 -14.79
N GLY A 52 5.33 -10.77 -15.76
CA GLY A 52 3.90 -10.47 -15.74
C GLY A 52 3.60 -8.98 -15.61
N SER A 53 2.77 -8.61 -14.62
CA SER A 53 2.41 -7.22 -14.37
C SER A 53 3.65 -6.40 -13.97
N LEU A 54 4.52 -6.98 -13.14
CA LEU A 54 5.77 -6.36 -12.73
C LEU A 54 6.70 -6.05 -13.91
N GLY A 55 6.78 -6.97 -14.88
CA GLY A 55 7.52 -6.73 -16.12
C GLY A 55 6.84 -5.72 -17.05
N ALA A 56 5.50 -5.60 -17.02
CA ALA A 56 4.73 -4.72 -17.89
C ALA A 56 4.78 -3.24 -17.45
N THR A 57 4.65 -2.98 -16.16
CA THR A 57 4.54 -1.62 -15.59
C THR A 57 5.73 -1.23 -14.72
N GLY A 58 6.73 -2.10 -14.58
CA GLY A 58 7.83 -1.93 -13.62
C GLY A 58 8.62 -0.63 -13.77
N HIS A 59 8.81 -0.14 -14.99
CA HIS A 59 9.51 1.14 -15.21
C HIS A 59 8.71 2.34 -14.64
N GLY A 60 7.39 2.38 -14.87
CA GLY A 60 6.53 3.42 -14.29
C GLY A 60 6.45 3.36 -12.77
N HIS A 61 6.67 2.18 -12.19
CA HIS A 61 6.69 1.97 -10.76
C HIS A 61 8.08 2.04 -10.11
N GLY A 62 9.14 2.27 -10.89
CA GLY A 62 10.52 2.27 -10.38
C GLY A 62 10.99 0.91 -9.84
N SER A 63 10.48 -0.20 -10.38
CA SER A 63 10.89 -1.56 -10.00
C SER A 63 12.36 -1.83 -10.29
N ASP A 64 12.88 -1.22 -11.35
CA ASP A 64 14.31 -1.21 -11.69
C ASP A 64 15.13 -0.62 -10.53
N LYS A 65 14.83 0.62 -10.15
CA LYS A 65 15.46 1.31 -9.01
C LYS A 65 15.34 0.51 -7.72
N ALA A 66 14.16 -0.03 -7.44
CA ALA A 66 13.87 -0.82 -6.25
C ALA A 66 14.77 -2.06 -6.13
N VAL A 67 14.98 -2.79 -7.23
CA VAL A 67 15.84 -3.97 -7.26
C VAL A 67 17.30 -3.59 -7.00
N LEU A 68 17.81 -2.54 -7.65
CA LEU A 68 19.18 -2.06 -7.42
C LEU A 68 19.38 -1.72 -5.93
N LEU A 69 18.47 -0.93 -5.35
CA LEU A 69 18.56 -0.54 -3.94
C LEU A 69 18.48 -1.75 -3.01
N GLY A 70 17.53 -2.66 -3.25
CA GLY A 70 17.40 -3.88 -2.46
C GLY A 70 18.65 -4.76 -2.49
N LEU A 71 19.27 -4.94 -3.66
CA LEU A 71 20.53 -5.69 -3.79
C LEU A 71 21.67 -5.04 -3.00
N THR A 72 21.70 -3.71 -2.88
CA THR A 72 22.67 -2.99 -2.03
C THR A 72 22.38 -3.08 -0.53
N GLY A 73 21.32 -3.77 -0.13
CA GLY A 73 20.95 -3.96 1.27
C GLY A 73 20.04 -2.87 1.85
N GLU A 74 19.56 -1.93 1.04
CA GLU A 74 18.59 -0.94 1.49
C GLU A 74 17.24 -1.59 1.85
N ARG A 75 16.50 -0.96 2.77
CA ARG A 75 15.17 -1.41 3.20
C ARG A 75 14.14 -0.31 2.97
N PRO A 76 12.94 -0.59 2.42
CA PRO A 76 11.93 0.44 2.15
C PRO A 76 11.60 1.33 3.36
N GLU A 77 11.59 0.77 4.57
CA GLU A 77 11.22 1.44 5.80
C GLU A 77 12.30 2.43 6.28
N LEU A 78 13.57 2.10 5.97
CA LEU A 78 14.76 2.82 6.45
C LEU A 78 15.34 3.76 5.39
N CYS A 79 15.08 3.46 4.12
CA CYS A 79 15.59 4.18 2.96
C CYS A 79 15.19 5.66 2.99
N ASP A 80 16.16 6.57 2.82
CA ASP A 80 15.89 7.97 2.53
C ASP A 80 15.71 8.18 1.02
N PRO A 81 14.50 8.48 0.54
CA PRO A 81 14.24 8.70 -0.88
C PRO A 81 15.10 9.80 -1.52
N ARG A 82 15.61 10.75 -0.74
CA ARG A 82 16.47 11.83 -1.26
C ARG A 82 17.92 11.37 -1.47
N ALA A 83 18.37 10.38 -0.70
CA ALA A 83 19.74 9.89 -0.74
C ALA A 83 19.99 8.81 -1.81
N VAL A 84 18.94 8.17 -2.33
CA VAL A 84 19.07 7.02 -3.24
C VAL A 84 19.49 7.39 -4.66
N GLU A 85 19.14 8.58 -5.16
CA GLU A 85 19.43 8.96 -6.55
C GLU A 85 20.95 9.04 -6.83
N GLY A 86 21.74 9.47 -5.84
CA GLY A 86 23.21 9.48 -5.95
C GLY A 86 23.77 8.06 -6.15
N ARG A 87 23.28 7.09 -5.39
CA ARG A 87 23.73 5.69 -5.47
C ARG A 87 23.28 5.01 -6.77
N LEU A 88 22.06 5.26 -7.21
CA LEU A 88 21.57 4.76 -8.50
C LEU A 88 22.43 5.29 -9.66
N THR A 89 22.81 6.58 -9.60
CA THR A 89 23.71 7.19 -10.58
C THR A 89 25.09 6.54 -10.55
N GLU A 90 25.63 6.30 -9.36
CA GLU A 90 26.92 5.62 -9.18
C GLU A 90 26.90 4.23 -9.81
N ILE A 91 25.97 3.36 -9.43
CA ILE A 91 25.83 1.98 -9.97
C ILE A 91 25.79 1.99 -11.50
N ARG A 92 25.00 2.88 -12.10
CA ARG A 92 24.85 3.00 -13.55
C ARG A 92 26.14 3.46 -14.24
N SER A 93 26.84 4.42 -13.63
CA SER A 93 28.05 5.01 -14.21
C SER A 93 29.26 4.08 -14.12
N THR A 94 29.39 3.36 -13.00
CA THR A 94 30.52 2.44 -12.76
C THR A 94 30.27 1.06 -13.33
N ARG A 95 29.00 0.70 -13.57
CA ARG A 95 28.56 -0.66 -13.92
C ARG A 95 28.95 -1.69 -12.86
N ARG A 96 28.95 -1.25 -11.61
CA ARG A 96 29.33 -2.02 -10.42
C ARG A 96 28.24 -1.88 -9.36
N LEU A 97 27.97 -2.95 -8.63
CA LEU A 97 27.01 -2.95 -7.54
C LEU A 97 27.61 -3.65 -6.32
N ALA A 98 27.55 -3.02 -5.15
CA ALA A 98 27.99 -3.63 -3.90
C ALA A 98 26.81 -4.38 -3.26
N LEU A 99 26.79 -5.71 -3.35
CA LEU A 99 25.78 -6.56 -2.73
C LEU A 99 25.83 -6.37 -1.21
N LEU A 100 24.69 -6.00 -0.61
CA LEU A 100 24.56 -5.63 0.80
C LEU A 100 25.51 -4.50 1.27
N GLY A 101 26.15 -3.78 0.33
CA GLY A 101 27.25 -2.87 0.64
C GLY A 101 28.55 -3.57 1.07
N GLU A 102 28.61 -4.91 0.96
CA GLU A 102 29.71 -5.75 1.44
C GLU A 102 30.63 -6.25 0.31
N HIS A 103 30.06 -6.68 -0.82
CA HIS A 103 30.80 -7.36 -1.89
C HIS A 103 30.46 -6.77 -3.27
N GLU A 104 31.48 -6.26 -3.97
CA GLU A 104 31.30 -5.62 -5.28
C GLU A 104 31.25 -6.64 -6.41
N ILE A 105 30.22 -6.51 -7.27
CA ILE A 105 30.00 -7.32 -8.47
C ILE A 105 29.92 -6.44 -9.71
N ASP A 106 30.18 -7.03 -10.87
CA ASP A 106 29.84 -6.39 -12.14
C ASP A 106 28.31 -6.42 -12.32
N PHE A 107 27.74 -5.27 -12.68
CA PHE A 107 26.30 -5.13 -12.86
C PHE A 107 25.99 -4.11 -13.96
N VAL A 108 25.50 -4.59 -15.09
CA VAL A 108 25.07 -3.77 -16.22
C VAL A 108 23.54 -3.81 -16.26
N GLU A 109 22.88 -2.75 -15.81
CA GLU A 109 21.41 -2.71 -15.62
C GLU A 109 20.63 -3.20 -16.84
N ASP A 110 21.01 -2.78 -18.06
CA ASP A 110 20.33 -3.18 -19.30
C ASP A 110 20.45 -4.67 -19.64
N GLU A 111 21.47 -5.37 -19.12
CA GLU A 111 21.69 -6.80 -19.34
C GLU A 111 21.25 -7.66 -18.16
N ASP A 112 21.43 -7.13 -16.96
CA ASP A 112 21.28 -7.83 -15.69
C ASP A 112 19.91 -7.62 -15.06
N LEU A 113 19.16 -6.61 -15.48
CA LEU A 113 17.79 -6.38 -15.05
C LEU A 113 16.84 -6.45 -16.25
N VAL A 114 16.08 -7.54 -16.35
CA VAL A 114 15.18 -7.78 -17.49
C VAL A 114 13.71 -7.72 -17.07
N LEU A 115 12.97 -6.79 -17.69
CA LEU A 115 11.52 -6.67 -17.52
C LEU A 115 10.77 -7.45 -18.62
N HIS A 116 10.28 -8.65 -18.29
CA HIS A 116 9.53 -9.50 -19.22
C HIS A 116 8.05 -9.09 -19.31
N ARG A 117 7.73 -8.20 -20.25
CA ARG A 117 6.36 -7.68 -20.49
C ARG A 117 5.31 -8.73 -20.90
N ARG A 118 5.76 -9.89 -21.40
CA ARG A 118 4.87 -10.92 -22.00
C ARG A 118 5.04 -12.31 -21.42
N LYS A 119 5.98 -12.51 -20.48
CA LYS A 119 6.17 -13.78 -19.79
C LYS A 119 5.60 -13.65 -18.39
N THR A 120 4.93 -14.68 -17.91
CA THR A 120 4.37 -14.76 -16.55
C THR A 120 4.96 -15.96 -15.84
N LEU A 121 5.01 -15.88 -14.52
CA LEU A 121 5.27 -17.02 -13.66
C LEU A 121 3.93 -17.65 -13.21
N PRO A 122 3.90 -18.94 -12.86
CA PRO A 122 2.64 -19.68 -12.69
C PRO A 122 1.85 -19.30 -11.44
N VAL A 123 2.50 -18.82 -10.38
CA VAL A 123 1.85 -18.62 -9.07
C VAL A 123 1.15 -17.27 -8.96
N HIS A 124 1.81 -16.17 -9.33
CA HIS A 124 1.27 -14.82 -9.19
C HIS A 124 1.80 -13.89 -10.30
N PRO A 125 1.01 -12.93 -10.80
CA PRO A 125 1.41 -12.04 -11.90
C PRO A 125 2.60 -11.11 -11.58
N ASN A 126 2.89 -10.84 -10.31
CA ASN A 126 4.04 -10.05 -9.87
C ASN A 126 5.18 -10.95 -9.43
N GLY A 127 5.77 -11.66 -10.39
CA GLY A 127 6.84 -12.64 -10.15
C GLY A 127 8.23 -12.09 -10.47
N MET A 128 9.23 -12.56 -9.73
CA MET A 128 10.63 -12.17 -9.84
C MET A 128 11.53 -13.39 -9.72
N THR A 129 12.58 -13.47 -10.53
CA THR A 129 13.65 -14.48 -10.37
C THR A 129 14.99 -13.77 -10.29
N PHE A 130 15.77 -14.12 -9.27
CA PHE A 130 17.13 -13.65 -9.08
C PHE A 130 18.09 -14.82 -9.21
N THR A 131 19.18 -14.62 -9.97
CA THR A 131 20.20 -15.63 -10.24
C THR A 131 21.58 -15.05 -9.97
N ALA A 132 22.35 -15.65 -9.07
CA ALA A 132 23.74 -15.29 -8.80
C ALA A 132 24.67 -16.19 -9.63
N LEU A 133 25.69 -15.60 -10.23
CA LEU A 133 26.69 -16.26 -11.06
C LEU A 133 28.09 -16.02 -10.50
N ASP A 134 28.96 -17.02 -10.59
CA ASP A 134 30.38 -16.87 -10.27
C ASP A 134 31.19 -16.26 -11.43
N ALA A 135 32.49 -16.08 -11.23
CA ALA A 135 33.38 -15.50 -12.23
C ALA A 135 33.53 -16.34 -13.53
N SER A 136 33.19 -17.63 -13.50
CA SER A 136 33.15 -18.51 -14.68
C SER A 136 31.81 -18.44 -15.42
N GLY A 137 30.81 -17.78 -14.83
CA GLY A 137 29.43 -17.74 -15.31
C GLY A 137 28.59 -18.94 -14.83
N ALA A 138 29.09 -19.76 -13.91
CA ALA A 138 28.32 -20.86 -13.34
C ALA A 138 27.32 -20.35 -12.31
N LYS A 139 26.16 -21.02 -12.22
CA LYS A 139 25.07 -20.63 -11.34
C LYS A 139 25.36 -21.02 -9.89
N LEU A 140 25.44 -20.03 -9.01
CA LEU A 140 25.61 -20.22 -7.56
C LEU A 140 24.27 -20.48 -6.88
N ALA A 141 23.28 -19.63 -7.17
CA ALA A 141 21.95 -19.69 -6.59
C ALA A 141 20.91 -19.12 -7.56
N GLU A 142 19.70 -19.61 -7.47
CA GLU A 142 18.54 -19.09 -8.18
C GLU A 142 17.32 -19.19 -7.28
N ARG A 143 16.60 -18.08 -7.12
CA ARG A 143 15.43 -18.01 -6.24
C ARG A 143 14.33 -17.19 -6.90
N THR A 144 13.10 -17.69 -6.78
CA THR A 144 11.90 -17.01 -7.29
C THR A 144 11.10 -16.43 -6.13
N TYR A 145 10.59 -15.22 -6.32
CA TYR A 145 9.79 -14.48 -5.36
C TYR A 145 8.54 -13.92 -6.03
N TYR A 146 7.49 -13.72 -5.25
CA TYR A 146 6.26 -13.08 -5.71
C TYR A 146 5.90 -11.94 -4.77
N SER A 147 5.53 -10.77 -5.33
CA SER A 147 4.95 -9.68 -4.55
C SER A 147 3.43 -9.76 -4.58
N VAL A 148 2.83 -10.10 -3.44
CA VAL A 148 1.41 -10.49 -3.34
C VAL A 148 0.50 -9.36 -2.83
N GLY A 149 0.96 -8.10 -2.89
CA GLY A 149 0.21 -6.93 -2.42
C GLY A 149 0.66 -6.44 -1.05
N GLY A 150 0.40 -5.17 -0.73
CA GLY A 150 0.79 -4.54 0.55
C GLY A 150 2.30 -4.50 0.84
N GLY A 151 3.16 -4.80 -0.15
CA GLY A 151 4.61 -4.89 0.03
C GLY A 151 5.10 -6.25 0.53
N PHE A 152 4.21 -7.23 0.71
CA PHE A 152 4.58 -8.58 1.12
C PHE A 152 5.24 -9.34 -0.02
N VAL A 153 6.25 -10.14 0.33
CA VAL A 153 6.99 -10.99 -0.61
C VAL A 153 6.99 -12.41 -0.08
N VAL A 154 6.73 -13.35 -0.98
CA VAL A 154 6.75 -14.79 -0.70
C VAL A 154 7.77 -15.48 -1.60
N GLY A 155 8.50 -16.43 -1.05
CA GLY A 155 9.38 -17.30 -1.84
C GLY A 155 8.58 -18.36 -2.57
N GLY A 156 8.92 -18.61 -3.84
CA GLY A 156 8.45 -19.78 -4.56
C GLY A 156 9.44 -20.93 -4.37
N ASP A 157 9.05 -21.98 -3.67
CA ASP A 157 9.76 -23.26 -3.75
C ASP A 157 9.51 -23.89 -5.13
N ALA A 158 10.37 -24.84 -5.54
CA ALA A 158 10.32 -25.50 -6.86
C ALA A 158 8.95 -26.15 -7.20
N ASP A 159 8.12 -26.41 -6.18
CA ASP A 159 6.81 -27.05 -6.30
C ASP A 159 5.64 -26.06 -6.54
N GLY A 160 5.93 -24.75 -6.67
CA GLY A 160 4.91 -23.74 -6.99
C GLY A 160 3.90 -23.46 -5.88
N GLN A 161 4.11 -23.99 -4.67
CA GLN A 161 3.29 -23.67 -3.51
C GLN A 161 3.80 -22.41 -2.84
N THR A 162 2.93 -21.40 -2.77
CA THR A 162 3.16 -20.17 -2.01
C THR A 162 3.15 -20.49 -0.52
N ARG A 163 4.31 -20.52 0.13
CA ARG A 163 4.36 -20.45 1.60
C ARG A 163 4.47 -18.99 1.99
N ILE A 164 3.33 -18.32 2.18
CA ILE A 164 3.31 -17.26 3.19
C ILE A 164 3.70 -18.00 4.47
N VAL A 165 4.81 -17.63 5.11
CA VAL A 165 5.06 -18.11 6.46
C VAL A 165 3.97 -17.47 7.29
N GLU A 166 2.86 -18.19 7.47
CA GLU A 166 1.71 -17.68 8.18
C GLU A 166 2.12 -17.44 9.62
N ASP A 167 1.91 -16.21 10.12
CA ASP A 167 2.08 -15.97 11.54
C ASP A 167 0.97 -16.74 12.27
N SER A 168 1.39 -17.77 13.00
CA SER A 168 0.54 -18.64 13.79
C SER A 168 0.43 -18.19 15.25
N THR A 169 0.93 -16.99 15.57
CA THR A 169 0.83 -16.39 16.90
C THR A 169 -0.63 -16.37 17.34
N PRO A 170 -0.99 -17.04 18.45
CA PRO A 170 -2.35 -17.01 18.96
C PRO A 170 -2.73 -15.58 19.39
N VAL A 171 -3.89 -15.12 18.93
CA VAL A 171 -4.48 -13.82 19.33
C VAL A 171 -5.71 -14.05 20.20
N ALA A 172 -6.05 -13.06 21.04
CA ALA A 172 -7.13 -13.17 22.01
C ALA A 172 -8.52 -13.37 21.37
N HIS A 173 -8.77 -12.64 20.28
CA HIS A 173 -10.06 -12.58 19.57
C HIS A 173 -9.84 -12.79 18.08
N PRO A 174 -9.55 -14.02 17.61
CA PRO A 174 -9.31 -14.26 16.20
C PRO A 174 -10.58 -14.00 15.39
N PHE A 175 -10.47 -13.25 14.29
CA PHE A 175 -11.55 -13.02 13.33
C PHE A 175 -10.99 -12.95 11.90
N ARG A 176 -11.82 -13.34 10.94
CA ARG A 176 -11.59 -13.28 9.51
C ARG A 176 -12.69 -12.49 8.80
N THR A 177 -13.90 -12.52 9.35
CA THR A 177 -15.09 -11.88 8.77
C THR A 177 -15.62 -10.74 9.65
N GLY A 178 -16.47 -9.90 9.07
CA GLY A 178 -17.20 -8.86 9.80
C GLY A 178 -18.12 -9.45 10.86
N ASP A 179 -18.83 -10.53 10.52
CA ASP A 179 -19.72 -11.25 11.45
C ASP A 179 -18.95 -11.77 12.68
N GLU A 180 -17.75 -12.34 12.50
CA GLU A 180 -16.89 -12.82 13.60
C GLU A 180 -16.40 -11.65 14.48
N LEU A 181 -15.99 -10.55 13.86
CA LEU A 181 -15.56 -9.34 14.59
C LEU A 181 -16.70 -8.74 15.43
N LEU A 182 -17.91 -8.66 14.88
CA LEU A 182 -19.08 -8.19 15.61
C LEU A 182 -19.50 -9.16 16.72
N ALA A 183 -19.38 -10.46 16.51
CA ALA A 183 -19.64 -11.46 17.55
C ALA A 183 -18.74 -11.24 18.77
N HIS A 184 -17.43 -11.01 18.56
CA HIS A 184 -16.49 -10.67 19.64
C HIS A 184 -16.86 -9.37 20.35
N CYS A 185 -17.26 -8.34 19.60
CA CYS A 185 -17.71 -7.06 20.19
C CYS A 185 -18.94 -7.26 21.08
N LYS A 186 -19.92 -8.05 20.62
CA LYS A 186 -21.15 -8.34 21.35
C LYS A 186 -20.92 -9.19 22.59
N GLU A 187 -20.07 -10.22 22.50
CA GLU A 187 -19.76 -11.11 23.63
C GLU A 187 -19.00 -10.37 24.73
N THR A 188 -18.06 -9.51 24.36
CA THR A 188 -17.18 -8.82 25.32
C THR A 188 -17.68 -7.45 25.76
N GLY A 189 -18.66 -6.86 25.04
CA GLY A 189 -19.09 -5.47 25.21
C GLY A 189 -18.04 -4.43 24.79
N LYS A 190 -16.99 -4.85 24.06
CA LYS A 190 -15.87 -4.00 23.65
C LYS A 190 -16.10 -3.41 22.26
N SER A 191 -15.47 -2.27 21.99
CA SER A 191 -15.41 -1.69 20.65
C SER A 191 -14.46 -2.48 19.75
N ILE A 192 -14.64 -2.34 18.42
CA ILE A 192 -13.74 -2.92 17.41
C ILE A 192 -12.27 -2.54 17.66
N ALA A 193 -12.00 -1.27 18.01
CA ALA A 193 -10.64 -0.82 18.31
C ALA A 193 -10.05 -1.55 19.52
N ARG A 194 -10.85 -1.84 20.56
CA ARG A 194 -10.37 -2.55 21.74
C ARG A 194 -10.16 -4.04 21.46
N ILE A 195 -11.01 -4.67 20.64
CA ILE A 195 -10.78 -6.03 20.15
C ILE A 195 -9.45 -6.10 19.40
N MET A 196 -9.22 -5.18 18.45
CA MET A 196 -7.97 -5.15 17.70
C MET A 196 -6.76 -4.88 18.59
N LEU A 197 -6.87 -3.97 19.56
CA LEU A 197 -5.80 -3.70 20.51
C LEU A 197 -5.44 -4.96 21.31
N GLU A 198 -6.43 -5.70 21.81
CA GLU A 198 -6.18 -6.93 22.56
C GLU A 198 -5.55 -8.04 21.73
N ASN A 199 -5.81 -8.07 20.42
CA ASN A 199 -5.07 -8.94 19.49
C ASN A 199 -3.62 -8.48 19.30
N GLU A 200 -3.37 -7.17 19.19
CA GLU A 200 -2.01 -6.63 19.10
C GLU A 200 -1.15 -6.96 20.33
N LEU A 201 -1.77 -7.19 21.49
CA LEU A 201 -1.07 -7.54 22.71
C LEU A 201 -0.34 -8.89 22.67
N SER A 202 -0.63 -9.72 21.65
CA SER A 202 0.12 -10.95 21.41
C SER A 202 1.57 -10.71 20.97
N TRP A 203 1.86 -9.55 20.37
CA TRP A 203 3.20 -9.22 19.87
C TRP A 203 3.89 -8.09 20.62
N ARG A 204 3.12 -7.17 21.20
CA ARG A 204 3.61 -5.90 21.76
C ARG A 204 2.85 -5.53 23.02
N THR A 205 3.45 -4.74 23.89
CA THR A 205 2.73 -4.12 25.01
C THR A 205 1.74 -3.06 24.51
N GLU A 206 0.72 -2.73 25.32
CA GLU A 206 -0.25 -1.68 24.96
C GLU A 206 0.45 -0.34 24.69
N GLN A 207 1.50 -0.01 25.45
CA GLN A 207 2.28 1.20 25.24
C GLN A 207 2.98 1.20 23.88
N GLU A 208 3.66 0.11 23.51
CA GLU A 208 4.35 -0.01 22.22
C GLU A 208 3.38 0.08 21.03
N VAL A 209 2.19 -0.52 21.15
CA VAL A 209 1.14 -0.40 20.12
C VAL A 209 0.72 1.05 19.95
N ARG A 210 0.43 1.75 21.05
CA ARG A 210 0.00 3.15 21.00
C ARG A 210 1.08 4.06 20.43
N GLU A 211 2.32 3.91 20.89
CA GLU A 211 3.46 4.69 20.41
C GLU A 211 3.74 4.43 18.93
N GLY A 212 3.70 3.16 18.50
CA GLY A 212 3.88 2.79 17.09
C GLY A 212 2.79 3.40 16.20
N LEU A 213 1.52 3.35 16.59
CA LEU A 213 0.42 3.95 15.82
C LEU A 213 0.52 5.48 15.75
N LEU A 214 1.00 6.12 16.81
CA LEU A 214 1.24 7.56 16.82
C LEU A 214 2.47 7.94 15.98
N ASP A 215 3.45 7.05 15.87
CA ASP A 215 4.57 7.21 14.95
C ASP A 215 4.12 7.10 13.48
N ILE A 216 3.29 6.11 13.16
CA ILE A 216 2.62 6.00 11.85
C ILE A 216 1.88 7.30 11.52
N TRP A 217 1.10 7.83 12.47
CA TRP A 217 0.43 9.11 12.27
C TRP A 217 1.42 10.27 12.05
N ARG A 218 2.54 10.30 12.77
CA ARG A 218 3.60 11.31 12.54
C ARG A 218 4.13 11.25 11.11
N VAL A 219 4.44 10.05 10.59
CA VAL A 219 4.94 9.86 9.22
C VAL A 219 3.88 10.27 8.20
N MET A 220 2.61 9.93 8.42
CA MET A 220 1.48 10.38 7.59
C MET A 220 1.38 11.91 7.52
N LYS A 221 1.49 12.61 8.65
CA LYS A 221 1.50 14.08 8.68
C LYS A 221 2.69 14.68 7.95
N GLU A 222 3.86 14.06 8.09
CA GLU A 222 5.06 14.48 7.36
C GLU A 222 4.87 14.30 5.85
N CYS A 223 4.28 13.20 5.40
CA CYS A 223 3.96 12.98 3.99
C CYS A 223 3.03 14.08 3.44
N VAL A 224 1.95 14.42 4.16
CA VAL A 224 1.06 15.54 3.80
C VAL A 224 1.83 16.87 3.73
N ARG A 225 2.67 17.17 4.73
CA ARG A 225 3.48 18.40 4.74
C ARG A 225 4.39 18.45 3.51
N ASN A 226 5.12 17.37 3.24
CA ASN A 226 6.03 17.30 2.10
C ASN A 226 5.27 17.49 0.77
N GLY A 227 4.09 16.89 0.62
CA GLY A 227 3.26 17.07 -0.58
C GLY A 227 2.72 18.49 -0.77
N ILE A 228 2.50 19.22 0.32
CA ILE A 228 2.12 20.64 0.29
C ILE A 228 3.32 21.54 -0.05
N GLU A 229 4.54 21.16 0.33
CA GLU A 229 5.74 21.98 0.15
C GLU A 229 6.44 21.74 -1.19
N ASN A 230 6.44 20.50 -1.67
CA ASN A 230 7.16 20.10 -2.88
C ASN A 230 6.38 20.51 -4.13
N GLU A 231 6.93 21.44 -4.90
CA GLU A 231 6.39 21.86 -6.20
C GLU A 231 6.98 21.04 -7.36
N GLY A 232 6.42 21.20 -8.55
CA GLY A 232 6.98 20.68 -9.80
C GLY A 232 6.05 19.73 -10.54
N VAL A 233 6.65 18.89 -11.37
CA VAL A 233 5.98 17.95 -12.27
C VAL A 233 6.32 16.53 -11.84
N LEU A 234 5.32 15.65 -11.78
CA LEU A 234 5.50 14.25 -11.42
C LEU A 234 6.36 13.53 -12.48
N PRO A 235 7.20 12.56 -12.08
CA PRO A 235 8.03 11.77 -13.00
C PRO A 235 7.17 10.86 -13.89
N GLY A 236 7.77 10.16 -14.87
CA GLY A 236 7.04 9.17 -15.67
C GLY A 236 6.41 9.69 -16.98
N GLY A 237 6.74 10.89 -17.44
CA GLY A 237 6.42 11.32 -18.82
C GLY A 237 5.03 11.92 -19.05
N LEU A 238 4.06 11.70 -18.16
CA LEU A 238 2.70 12.29 -18.29
C LEU A 238 2.65 13.81 -18.07
N ARG A 239 3.74 14.41 -17.58
CA ARG A 239 3.85 15.85 -17.28
C ARG A 239 2.74 16.37 -16.34
N VAL A 240 2.25 15.53 -15.44
CA VAL A 240 1.24 15.91 -14.43
C VAL A 240 1.86 16.88 -13.43
N ARG A 241 1.29 18.08 -13.32
CA ARG A 241 1.73 19.07 -12.32
C ARG A 241 1.20 18.69 -10.95
N ARG A 242 2.04 18.89 -9.92
CA ARG A 242 1.60 18.83 -8.53
C ARG A 242 0.61 19.95 -8.25
N ARG A 243 -0.53 19.62 -7.62
CA ARG A 243 -1.64 20.53 -7.34
C ARG A 243 -1.72 20.89 -5.86
N ALA A 244 -1.24 20.02 -4.97
CA ALA A 244 -1.36 20.22 -3.53
C ALA A 244 -0.71 21.54 -3.03
N PRO A 245 0.48 21.98 -3.50
CA PRO A 245 1.08 23.22 -3.01
C PRO A 245 0.23 24.46 -3.28
N GLU A 246 -0.30 24.58 -4.51
CA GLU A 246 -1.14 25.72 -4.90
C GLU A 246 -2.50 25.69 -4.21
N LEU A 247 -3.12 24.51 -4.10
CA LEU A 247 -4.38 24.36 -3.38
C LEU A 247 -4.22 24.72 -1.89
N ALA A 248 -3.13 24.29 -1.25
CA ALA A 248 -2.84 24.64 0.14
C ALA A 248 -2.69 26.15 0.35
N ARG A 249 -2.02 26.87 -0.57
CA ARG A 249 -1.93 28.33 -0.51
C ARG A 249 -3.30 28.98 -0.58
N ARG A 250 -4.16 28.54 -1.50
CA ARG A 250 -5.52 29.08 -1.65
C ARG A 250 -6.37 28.85 -0.41
N LEU A 251 -6.44 27.62 0.10
CA LEU A 251 -7.23 27.29 1.28
C LEU A 251 -6.76 28.02 2.56
N ARG A 252 -5.46 28.30 2.67
CA ARG A 252 -4.90 29.11 3.76
C ARG A 252 -5.29 30.59 3.63
N LEU A 253 -5.26 31.14 2.41
CA LEU A 253 -5.65 32.53 2.13
C LEU A 253 -7.14 32.79 2.39
N GLU A 254 -7.98 31.77 2.22
CA GLU A 254 -9.41 31.83 2.54
C GLU A 254 -9.71 31.96 4.05
N GLY A 255 -8.71 31.88 4.93
CA GLY A 255 -8.86 32.18 6.37
C GLY A 255 -9.90 31.29 7.07
N ASN A 256 -10.84 31.87 7.81
CA ASN A 256 -11.98 31.15 8.38
C ASN A 256 -13.21 31.37 7.51
N SER A 257 -13.23 30.79 6.30
CA SER A 257 -14.40 30.83 5.42
C SER A 257 -15.58 30.07 6.03
N ASP A 258 -16.78 30.63 5.90
CA ASP A 258 -18.06 29.99 6.29
C ASP A 258 -18.58 29.03 5.21
N ASP A 259 -17.78 28.71 4.18
CA ASP A 259 -18.16 27.73 3.15
C ASP A 259 -18.42 26.35 3.81
N PRO A 260 -19.65 25.81 3.70
CA PRO A 260 -19.99 24.52 4.30
C PRO A 260 -19.20 23.33 3.71
N LEU A 261 -18.59 23.49 2.53
CA LEU A 261 -17.78 22.48 1.85
C LEU A 261 -16.29 22.60 2.15
N ARG A 262 -15.86 23.62 2.92
CA ARG A 262 -14.44 23.85 3.23
C ARG A 262 -13.72 22.61 3.77
N GLY A 263 -14.39 21.83 4.63
CA GLY A 263 -13.83 20.59 5.15
C GLY A 263 -13.46 19.59 4.04
N MET A 264 -14.30 19.48 3.00
CA MET A 264 -14.07 18.62 1.83
C MET A 264 -12.88 19.07 0.99
N ASP A 265 -12.64 20.37 0.86
CA ASP A 265 -11.48 20.86 0.12
C ASP A 265 -10.17 20.55 0.86
N TRP A 266 -10.16 20.65 2.20
CA TRP A 266 -9.02 20.22 3.00
C TRP A 266 -8.78 18.71 2.91
N ILE A 267 -9.83 17.89 2.97
CA ILE A 267 -9.73 16.43 2.76
C ILE A 267 -9.10 16.14 1.39
N THR A 268 -9.58 16.80 0.34
CA THR A 268 -9.07 16.68 -1.02
C THR A 268 -7.59 17.06 -1.06
N LEU A 269 -7.21 18.19 -0.47
CA LEU A 269 -5.81 18.61 -0.38
C LEU A 269 -4.93 17.54 0.27
N TYR A 270 -5.31 17.00 1.42
CA TYR A 270 -4.50 16.01 2.13
C TYR A 270 -4.29 14.74 1.29
N ALA A 271 -5.34 14.25 0.63
CA ALA A 271 -5.26 13.08 -0.23
C ALA A 271 -4.37 13.33 -1.46
N LEU A 272 -4.53 14.50 -2.11
CA LEU A 272 -3.67 14.91 -3.22
C LEU A 272 -2.20 14.99 -2.79
N ALA A 273 -1.92 15.64 -1.65
CA ALA A 273 -0.56 15.81 -1.15
C ALA A 273 0.15 14.46 -0.96
N VAL A 274 -0.49 13.50 -0.31
CA VAL A 274 0.09 12.16 -0.09
C VAL A 274 0.30 11.41 -1.39
N ASN A 275 -0.68 11.42 -2.30
CA ASN A 275 -0.55 10.68 -3.56
C ASN A 275 0.43 11.33 -4.55
N GLU A 276 0.63 12.66 -4.50
CA GLU A 276 1.65 13.37 -5.26
C GLU A 276 3.07 13.07 -4.72
N GLU A 277 3.24 12.98 -3.39
CA GLU A 277 4.47 12.48 -2.77
C GLU A 277 4.75 11.03 -3.15
N ASN A 278 3.73 10.17 -3.06
CA ASN A 278 3.83 8.77 -3.46
C ASN A 278 4.30 8.64 -4.92
N ALA A 279 3.63 9.32 -5.85
CA ALA A 279 3.96 9.27 -7.27
C ALA A 279 5.37 9.77 -7.59
N SER A 280 5.99 10.53 -6.69
CA SER A 280 7.36 11.04 -6.84
C SER A 280 8.42 10.16 -6.16
N GLY A 281 8.03 9.01 -5.61
CA GLY A 281 8.94 8.12 -4.88
C GLY A 281 9.22 8.55 -3.43
N GLY A 282 8.45 9.48 -2.88
CA GLY A 282 8.61 9.96 -1.51
C GLY A 282 8.32 8.90 -0.45
N ARG A 283 8.61 9.24 0.81
CA ARG A 283 8.27 8.38 1.96
C ARG A 283 6.77 8.40 2.19
N VAL A 284 6.17 7.22 2.29
CA VAL A 284 4.72 7.01 2.44
C VAL A 284 4.43 5.93 3.47
N VAL A 285 3.19 5.87 3.95
CA VAL A 285 2.70 4.75 4.75
C VAL A 285 1.66 3.98 3.94
N THR A 286 1.78 2.66 3.85
CA THR A 286 0.77 1.81 3.21
C THR A 286 -0.56 1.95 3.94
N ALA A 287 -1.68 2.03 3.21
CA ALA A 287 -3.00 2.14 3.83
C ALA A 287 -4.17 1.62 2.96
N PRO A 288 -4.22 0.33 2.57
CA PRO A 288 -3.28 -0.76 2.88
C PRO A 288 -2.17 -0.94 1.82
N THR A 289 -2.15 -0.08 0.80
CA THR A 289 -1.15 -0.04 -0.29
C THR A 289 -0.74 1.41 -0.55
N ASN A 290 0.39 1.61 -1.21
CA ASN A 290 0.91 2.92 -1.60
C ASN A 290 -0.06 3.68 -2.52
N GLY A 291 -0.71 2.97 -3.47
CA GLY A 291 -1.66 3.58 -4.40
C GLY A 291 -2.92 4.14 -3.73
N ALA A 292 -3.23 3.68 -2.52
CA ALA A 292 -4.37 4.10 -1.70
C ALA A 292 -3.94 4.89 -0.45
N ALA A 293 -2.65 5.27 -0.37
CA ALA A 293 -2.05 5.83 0.84
C ALA A 293 -2.63 7.17 1.29
N GLY A 294 -3.32 7.92 0.41
CA GLY A 294 -3.86 9.23 0.75
C GLY A 294 -5.15 9.17 1.56
N ILE A 295 -5.89 8.06 1.53
CA ILE A 295 -7.26 8.04 2.05
C ILE A 295 -7.30 8.11 3.57
N ILE A 296 -6.61 7.20 4.25
CA ILE A 296 -6.51 7.13 5.71
C ILE A 296 -5.95 8.43 6.31
N PRO A 297 -4.80 8.97 5.88
CA PRO A 297 -4.29 10.22 6.44
C PRO A 297 -5.19 11.42 6.15
N ALA A 298 -5.84 11.50 4.98
CA ALA A 298 -6.77 12.60 4.70
C ALA A 298 -7.98 12.61 5.64
N VAL A 299 -8.59 11.46 5.87
CA VAL A 299 -9.72 11.33 6.79
C VAL A 299 -9.28 11.53 8.25
N LEU A 300 -8.10 11.05 8.63
CA LEU A 300 -7.55 11.25 9.97
C LEU A 300 -7.15 12.71 10.24
N HIS A 301 -6.64 13.42 9.24
CA HIS A 301 -6.45 14.88 9.31
C HIS A 301 -7.79 15.61 9.46
N TYR A 302 -8.84 15.16 8.77
CA TYR A 302 -10.16 15.73 8.95
C TYR A 302 -10.67 15.55 10.38
N TYR A 303 -10.55 14.33 10.94
CA TYR A 303 -10.83 14.08 12.35
C TYR A 303 -10.05 15.06 13.26
N ALA A 304 -8.74 15.12 13.10
CA ALA A 304 -7.87 15.94 13.95
C ALA A 304 -8.16 17.45 13.88
N ASN A 305 -8.60 17.96 12.72
CA ASN A 305 -8.70 19.41 12.48
C ASN A 305 -10.14 19.94 12.50
N PHE A 306 -11.15 19.10 12.25
CA PHE A 306 -12.54 19.54 12.05
C PHE A 306 -13.55 18.87 12.99
N VAL A 307 -13.17 17.80 13.70
CA VAL A 307 -14.06 17.15 14.68
C VAL A 307 -13.80 17.68 16.08
N ASN A 308 -14.84 18.19 16.73
CA ASN A 308 -14.77 18.66 18.10
C ASN A 308 -14.41 17.52 19.06
N GLY A 309 -13.44 17.75 19.94
CA GLY A 309 -12.98 16.74 20.91
C GLY A 309 -12.02 15.71 20.32
N ALA A 310 -11.45 15.96 19.13
CA ALA A 310 -10.40 15.11 18.58
C ALA A 310 -9.15 15.10 19.48
N ASP A 311 -8.65 13.91 19.80
CA ASP A 311 -7.50 13.73 20.68
C ASP A 311 -6.58 12.57 20.22
N ARG A 312 -5.51 12.34 20.98
CA ARG A 312 -4.52 11.29 20.69
C ARG A 312 -5.11 9.88 20.79
N ASP A 313 -6.08 9.68 21.67
CA ASP A 313 -6.70 8.39 21.92
C ASP A 313 -7.68 8.03 20.81
N GLY A 314 -8.37 9.01 20.26
CA GLY A 314 -9.15 8.88 19.04
C GLY A 314 -8.31 8.59 17.82
N ILE A 315 -7.10 9.14 17.70
CA ILE A 315 -6.16 8.77 16.61
C ILE A 315 -5.79 7.28 16.69
N VAL A 316 -5.44 6.79 17.89
CA VAL A 316 -5.15 5.36 18.12
C VAL A 316 -6.38 4.51 17.81
N ARG A 317 -7.56 4.90 18.28
CA ARG A 317 -8.83 4.21 18.00
C ARG A 317 -9.13 4.15 16.50
N PHE A 318 -8.92 5.24 15.78
CA PHE A 318 -9.09 5.32 14.34
C PHE A 318 -8.23 4.28 13.62
N LEU A 319 -6.92 4.26 13.90
CA LEU A 319 -5.99 3.36 13.22
C LEU A 319 -6.24 1.89 13.58
N LEU A 320 -6.60 1.58 14.83
CA LEU A 320 -6.98 0.22 15.24
C LEU A 320 -8.26 -0.26 14.55
N THR A 321 -9.29 0.58 14.48
CA THR A 321 -10.53 0.24 13.77
C THR A 321 -10.30 0.08 12.26
N ALA A 322 -9.55 0.99 11.64
CA ALA A 322 -9.16 0.87 10.23
C ALA A 322 -8.36 -0.42 10.00
N GLY A 323 -7.44 -0.75 10.89
CA GLY A 323 -6.67 -1.99 10.87
C GLY A 323 -7.54 -3.24 10.90
N ALA A 324 -8.48 -3.32 11.85
CA ALA A 324 -9.40 -4.45 11.95
C ALA A 324 -10.20 -4.69 10.66
N ILE A 325 -10.72 -3.61 10.06
CA ILE A 325 -11.44 -3.69 8.77
C ILE A 325 -10.48 -4.13 7.64
N GLY A 326 -9.25 -3.61 7.62
CA GLY A 326 -8.23 -4.01 6.65
C GLY A 326 -7.84 -5.48 6.74
N VAL A 327 -7.81 -6.04 7.96
CA VAL A 327 -7.55 -7.48 8.20
C VAL A 327 -8.61 -8.34 7.52
N ILE A 328 -9.91 -7.96 7.60
CA ILE A 328 -11.00 -8.69 6.95
C ILE A 328 -10.77 -8.78 5.43
N TYR A 329 -10.44 -7.66 4.77
CA TYR A 329 -10.17 -7.65 3.33
C TYR A 329 -8.96 -8.50 2.95
N LYS A 330 -7.89 -8.46 3.76
CA LYS A 330 -6.67 -9.24 3.52
C LYS A 330 -6.90 -10.74 3.72
N GLU A 331 -7.70 -11.15 4.71
CA GLU A 331 -7.96 -12.57 5.05
C GLU A 331 -8.96 -13.25 4.11
N THR A 332 -9.96 -12.52 3.62
CA THR A 332 -11.11 -13.13 2.92
C THR A 332 -11.20 -12.81 1.44
N ALA A 333 -10.44 -11.80 0.98
CA ALA A 333 -10.33 -11.39 -0.41
C ALA A 333 -8.87 -11.11 -0.80
N SER A 334 -8.58 -9.94 -1.38
CA SER A 334 -7.23 -9.50 -1.72
C SER A 334 -7.17 -7.97 -1.69
N ILE A 335 -5.99 -7.45 -1.38
CA ILE A 335 -5.65 -6.02 -1.46
C ILE A 335 -4.74 -5.71 -2.68
N SER A 336 -4.60 -6.67 -3.60
CA SER A 336 -3.75 -6.56 -4.78
C SER A 336 -4.54 -6.04 -5.98
N GLY A 337 -4.10 -4.92 -6.55
CA GLY A 337 -4.63 -4.38 -7.81
C GLY A 337 -4.53 -5.36 -8.97
N ALA A 338 -3.51 -6.23 -8.97
CA ALA A 338 -3.33 -7.29 -9.97
C ALA A 338 -4.34 -8.44 -9.86
N GLU A 339 -4.99 -8.62 -8.71
CA GLU A 339 -5.92 -9.72 -8.47
C GLU A 339 -7.38 -9.26 -8.53
N VAL A 340 -7.72 -8.18 -7.83
CA VAL A 340 -9.11 -7.71 -7.67
C VAL A 340 -9.36 -6.31 -8.20
N GLY A 341 -8.37 -5.66 -8.81
CA GLY A 341 -8.48 -4.28 -9.27
C GLY A 341 -8.41 -3.25 -8.14
N CYS A 342 -8.71 -1.98 -8.46
CA CYS A 342 -8.52 -0.87 -7.54
C CYS A 342 -9.58 -0.84 -6.42
N GLN A 343 -10.67 -1.59 -6.55
CA GLN A 343 -11.58 -1.86 -5.44
C GLN A 343 -10.88 -2.53 -4.24
N GLY A 344 -9.90 -3.41 -4.47
CA GLY A 344 -9.11 -4.02 -3.38
C GLY A 344 -8.11 -3.08 -2.74
N GLU A 345 -7.81 -1.95 -3.39
CA GLU A 345 -6.82 -0.96 -2.93
C GLU A 345 -7.49 0.30 -2.39
N VAL A 346 -8.08 1.11 -3.27
CA VAL A 346 -8.80 2.34 -2.93
C VAL A 346 -10.14 2.03 -2.25
N GLY A 347 -10.85 0.99 -2.70
CA GLY A 347 -12.12 0.60 -2.08
C GLY A 347 -11.94 0.10 -0.66
N SER A 348 -10.93 -0.74 -0.40
CA SER A 348 -10.63 -1.24 0.95
C SER A 348 -10.17 -0.10 1.85
N ALA A 349 -9.31 0.80 1.38
CA ALA A 349 -8.91 2.00 2.13
C ALA A 349 -10.09 2.93 2.44
N CYS A 350 -11.04 3.10 1.50
CA CYS A 350 -12.27 3.85 1.70
C CYS A 350 -13.14 3.24 2.81
N SER A 351 -13.33 1.92 2.79
CA SER A 351 -14.04 1.17 3.81
C SER A 351 -13.36 1.26 5.19
N MET A 352 -12.04 1.03 5.24
CA MET A 352 -11.23 1.17 6.46
C MET A 352 -11.41 2.56 7.08
N ALA A 353 -11.30 3.61 6.27
CA ALA A 353 -11.44 4.99 6.73
C ALA A 353 -12.88 5.32 7.16
N ALA A 354 -13.88 4.78 6.48
CA ALA A 354 -15.30 5.01 6.80
C ALA A 354 -15.66 4.43 8.17
N GLY A 355 -15.33 3.15 8.41
CA GLY A 355 -15.56 2.52 9.71
C GLY A 355 -14.76 3.18 10.83
N ALA A 356 -13.50 3.52 10.59
CA ALA A 356 -12.68 4.24 11.56
C ALA A 356 -13.24 5.62 11.91
N MET A 357 -13.72 6.36 10.92
CA MET A 357 -14.37 7.66 11.14
C MET A 357 -15.66 7.50 11.95
N ALA A 358 -16.48 6.48 11.66
CA ALA A 358 -17.69 6.18 12.43
C ALA A 358 -17.35 5.87 13.90
N ALA A 359 -16.29 5.09 14.15
CA ALA A 359 -15.87 4.72 15.50
C ALA A 359 -15.41 5.93 16.34
N VAL A 360 -14.64 6.85 15.75
CA VAL A 360 -14.18 8.05 16.49
C VAL A 360 -15.26 9.11 16.64
N MET A 361 -16.32 9.05 15.83
CA MET A 361 -17.52 9.89 15.98
C MET A 361 -18.57 9.29 16.93
N GLY A 362 -18.27 8.15 17.56
CA GLY A 362 -19.13 7.55 18.61
C GLY A 362 -20.13 6.51 18.11
N GLY A 363 -19.94 5.95 16.92
CA GLY A 363 -20.80 4.88 16.40
C GLY A 363 -20.67 3.56 17.17
N THR A 364 -21.73 2.77 17.18
CA THR A 364 -21.70 1.38 17.68
C THR A 364 -20.90 0.47 16.73
N PRO A 365 -20.46 -0.73 17.17
CA PRO A 365 -19.82 -1.69 16.28
C PRO A 365 -20.60 -1.96 14.98
N GLU A 366 -21.93 -2.03 15.04
CA GLU A 366 -22.81 -2.23 13.88
C GLU A 366 -22.82 -1.01 12.94
N GLN A 367 -22.82 0.20 13.48
CA GLN A 367 -22.68 1.42 12.66
C GLN A 367 -21.29 1.54 12.03
N VAL A 368 -20.24 1.06 12.72
CA VAL A 368 -18.88 1.00 12.19
C VAL A 368 -18.80 0.02 11.02
N GLU A 369 -19.38 -1.17 11.17
CA GLU A 369 -19.47 -2.14 10.07
C GLU A 369 -20.29 -1.56 8.91
N ASN A 370 -21.44 -0.95 9.18
CA ASN A 370 -22.26 -0.32 8.14
C ASN A 370 -21.51 0.78 7.37
N ALA A 371 -20.75 1.62 8.06
CA ALA A 371 -19.94 2.64 7.40
C ALA A 371 -18.86 2.01 6.49
N ALA A 372 -18.20 0.96 6.97
CA ALA A 372 -17.20 0.21 6.19
C ALA A 372 -17.83 -0.43 4.95
N GLU A 373 -19.01 -1.03 5.12
CA GLU A 373 -19.80 -1.64 4.06
C GLU A 373 -20.14 -0.64 2.95
N ILE A 374 -20.80 0.48 3.28
CA ILE A 374 -21.11 1.57 2.34
C ILE A 374 -19.83 2.08 1.65
N GLY A 375 -18.74 2.19 2.42
CA GLY A 375 -17.44 2.61 1.93
C GLY A 375 -16.90 1.70 0.81
N MET A 376 -17.08 0.39 0.91
CA MET A 376 -16.70 -0.55 -0.14
C MET A 376 -17.74 -0.67 -1.25
N GLU A 377 -19.03 -0.68 -0.92
CA GLU A 377 -20.13 -0.79 -1.89
C GLU A 377 -19.96 0.24 -3.03
N HIS A 378 -19.66 1.48 -2.67
CA HIS A 378 -19.43 2.58 -3.61
C HIS A 378 -18.09 2.53 -4.38
N ASN A 379 -17.35 1.43 -4.27
CA ASN A 379 -16.12 1.16 -5.02
C ASN A 379 -16.11 -0.22 -5.70
N LEU A 380 -17.17 -1.02 -5.59
CA LEU A 380 -17.28 -2.30 -6.29
C LEU A 380 -17.19 -2.12 -7.82
N GLY A 381 -16.44 -3.01 -8.47
CA GLY A 381 -16.15 -2.99 -9.91
C GLY A 381 -15.04 -2.04 -10.34
N LEU A 382 -14.39 -1.31 -9.41
CA LEU A 382 -13.34 -0.37 -9.76
C LEU A 382 -12.07 -1.08 -10.28
N THR A 383 -11.76 -0.86 -11.56
CA THR A 383 -10.61 -1.47 -12.26
C THR A 383 -9.28 -0.78 -11.90
N CYS A 384 -8.14 -1.48 -12.05
CA CYS A 384 -6.81 -0.93 -11.82
C CYS A 384 -6.04 -0.80 -13.13
N ASP A 385 -6.38 0.21 -13.94
CA ASP A 385 -5.77 0.41 -15.25
C ASP A 385 -5.29 1.86 -15.39
N PRO A 386 -4.16 2.20 -14.72
CA PRO A 386 -3.64 3.56 -14.72
C PRO A 386 -2.95 3.93 -16.04
N VAL A 387 -3.02 5.21 -16.39
CA VAL A 387 -2.35 5.77 -17.58
C VAL A 387 -0.84 5.62 -17.45
N GLY A 388 -0.20 5.11 -18.49
CA GLY A 388 1.25 4.85 -18.50
C GLY A 388 1.73 3.76 -17.55
N GLY A 389 0.82 3.05 -16.88
CA GLY A 389 1.19 2.16 -15.77
C GLY A 389 1.73 2.93 -14.56
N LEU A 390 1.40 4.21 -14.41
CA LEU A 390 1.92 5.09 -13.35
C LEU A 390 0.88 5.28 -12.25
N VAL A 391 1.33 5.36 -10.99
CA VAL A 391 0.45 5.65 -9.84
C VAL A 391 0.11 7.15 -9.76
N GLN A 392 -0.49 7.68 -10.84
CA GLN A 392 -0.84 9.08 -11.02
C GLN A 392 -2.30 9.21 -11.43
N ILE A 393 -2.62 8.88 -12.68
CA ILE A 393 -3.99 8.99 -13.23
C ILE A 393 -4.55 7.59 -13.43
N PRO A 394 -5.73 7.25 -12.86
CA PRO A 394 -6.63 8.07 -12.03
C PRO A 394 -6.37 7.96 -10.51
N CYS A 395 -5.21 7.43 -10.10
CA CYS A 395 -4.91 7.07 -8.71
C CYS A 395 -5.01 8.25 -7.73
N ILE A 396 -4.49 9.43 -8.11
CA ILE A 396 -4.47 10.62 -7.28
C ILE A 396 -5.91 11.11 -7.00
N GLU A 397 -6.73 11.26 -8.04
CA GLU A 397 -8.13 11.68 -7.89
C GLU A 397 -8.97 10.63 -7.15
N ARG A 398 -8.70 9.34 -7.36
CA ARG A 398 -9.38 8.25 -6.65
C ARG A 398 -9.22 8.36 -5.14
N ASN A 399 -8.03 8.74 -4.65
CA ASN A 399 -7.81 8.92 -3.22
C ASN A 399 -8.63 10.10 -2.68
N ALA A 400 -8.62 11.25 -3.35
CA ALA A 400 -9.42 12.40 -2.94
C ALA A 400 -10.92 12.09 -2.87
N ILE A 401 -11.46 11.48 -3.93
CA ILE A 401 -12.89 11.12 -4.00
C ILE A 401 -13.24 10.05 -2.97
N ALA A 402 -12.37 9.05 -2.77
CA ALA A 402 -12.59 8.00 -1.78
C ALA A 402 -12.56 8.54 -0.34
N SER A 403 -11.70 9.50 0.00
CA SER A 403 -11.72 10.14 1.31
C SER A 403 -13.05 10.85 1.61
N VAL A 404 -13.61 11.53 0.61
CA VAL A 404 -14.94 12.17 0.73
C VAL A 404 -16.04 11.13 0.89
N LYS A 405 -15.99 10.04 0.10
CA LYS A 405 -16.92 8.91 0.24
C LYS A 405 -16.87 8.31 1.64
N ALA A 406 -15.67 8.10 2.20
CA ALA A 406 -15.49 7.51 3.52
C ALA A 406 -16.17 8.33 4.63
N ILE A 407 -16.00 9.66 4.61
CA ILE A 407 -16.66 10.54 5.59
C ILE A 407 -18.18 10.57 5.38
N THR A 408 -18.62 10.57 4.12
CA THR A 408 -20.05 10.52 3.80
C THR A 408 -20.68 9.21 4.29
N ALA A 409 -20.02 8.07 4.05
CA ALA A 409 -20.43 6.76 4.52
C ALA A 409 -20.54 6.71 6.05
N ALA A 410 -19.53 7.20 6.77
CA ALA A 410 -19.56 7.32 8.23
C ALA A 410 -20.74 8.17 8.72
N ARG A 411 -20.97 9.34 8.12
CA ARG A 411 -22.09 10.23 8.49
C ARG A 411 -23.45 9.61 8.19
N THR A 412 -23.58 8.86 7.10
CA THR A 412 -24.80 8.14 6.75
C THR A 412 -25.09 7.06 7.78
N ALA A 413 -24.11 6.20 8.10
CA ALA A 413 -24.26 5.13 9.07
C ALA A 413 -24.63 5.65 10.47
N LEU A 414 -23.99 6.73 10.93
CA LEU A 414 -24.26 7.35 12.24
C LEU A 414 -25.64 8.01 12.34
N ARG A 415 -26.26 8.37 11.22
CA ARG A 415 -27.64 8.88 11.17
C ARG A 415 -28.67 7.77 11.07
N GLY A 416 -28.25 6.54 10.76
CA GLY A 416 -29.05 5.34 10.90
C GLY A 416 -28.92 4.71 12.29
N ASP A 417 -29.54 3.55 12.46
CA ASP A 417 -29.48 2.74 13.68
C ASP A 417 -28.46 1.60 13.59
N GLY A 418 -27.65 1.56 12.52
CA GLY A 418 -26.69 0.50 12.25
C GLY A 418 -27.27 -0.72 11.55
N SER A 419 -28.60 -0.80 11.39
CA SER A 419 -29.23 -1.88 10.63
C SER A 419 -29.05 -1.66 9.13
N HIS A 420 -28.69 -2.74 8.43
CA HIS A 420 -28.48 -2.72 6.99
C HIS A 420 -28.74 -4.12 6.40
N VAL A 421 -29.21 -4.18 5.15
CA VAL A 421 -29.59 -5.45 4.50
C VAL A 421 -28.37 -6.20 3.95
N VAL A 422 -27.36 -5.44 3.54
CA VAL A 422 -26.14 -5.93 2.89
C VAL A 422 -25.01 -5.86 3.91
N SER A 423 -24.56 -6.99 4.47
CA SER A 423 -23.45 -7.00 5.42
C SER A 423 -22.10 -6.76 4.76
N LEU A 424 -21.09 -6.37 5.55
CA LEU A 424 -19.73 -6.19 5.06
C LEU A 424 -19.22 -7.47 4.40
N ASP A 425 -19.52 -8.63 4.96
CA ASP A 425 -19.10 -9.93 4.43
C ASP A 425 -19.67 -10.21 3.04
N LYS A 426 -20.92 -9.79 2.77
CA LYS A 426 -21.51 -9.90 1.43
C LYS A 426 -20.77 -8.99 0.45
N VAL A 427 -20.48 -7.75 0.84
CA VAL A 427 -19.74 -6.80 -0.01
C VAL A 427 -18.32 -7.28 -0.28
N VAL A 428 -17.61 -7.82 0.72
CA VAL A 428 -16.27 -8.40 0.56
C VAL A 428 -16.30 -9.59 -0.40
N LYS A 429 -17.29 -10.47 -0.26
CA LYS A 429 -17.50 -11.58 -1.19
C LYS A 429 -17.74 -11.07 -2.62
N THR A 430 -18.61 -10.07 -2.80
CA THR A 430 -18.87 -9.46 -4.12
C THR A 430 -17.61 -8.82 -4.70
N MET A 431 -16.79 -8.15 -3.89
CA MET A 431 -15.49 -7.61 -4.33
C MET A 431 -14.58 -8.73 -4.87
N ARG A 432 -14.49 -9.86 -4.17
CA ARG A 432 -13.68 -11.00 -4.61
C ARG A 432 -14.18 -11.60 -5.93
N GLU A 433 -15.49 -11.82 -6.04
CA GLU A 433 -16.11 -12.40 -7.24
C GLU A 433 -15.98 -11.47 -8.45
N THR A 434 -16.28 -10.19 -8.29
CA THR A 434 -16.08 -9.18 -9.35
C THR A 434 -14.61 -9.05 -9.76
N GLY A 435 -13.68 -9.19 -8.81
CA GLY A 435 -12.24 -9.22 -9.10
C GLY A 435 -11.82 -10.45 -9.91
N ALA A 436 -12.41 -11.62 -9.64
CA ALA A 436 -12.19 -12.83 -10.42
C ALA A 436 -12.73 -12.69 -11.85
N ASP A 437 -13.91 -12.08 -12.01
CA ASP A 437 -14.55 -11.83 -13.32
C ASP A 437 -13.86 -10.72 -14.12
N MET A 438 -13.09 -9.86 -13.46
CA MET A 438 -12.40 -8.75 -14.09
C MET A 438 -11.37 -9.26 -15.10
N LYS A 439 -11.54 -8.89 -16.38
CA LYS A 439 -10.57 -9.25 -17.43
C LYS A 439 -9.18 -8.73 -17.08
N VAL A 440 -8.15 -9.55 -17.31
CA VAL A 440 -6.74 -9.25 -16.97
C VAL A 440 -6.28 -7.87 -17.47
N LYS A 441 -6.71 -7.45 -18.67
CA LYS A 441 -6.36 -6.13 -19.23
C LYS A 441 -6.93 -4.92 -18.47
N TYR A 442 -7.86 -5.12 -17.54
CA TYR A 442 -8.43 -4.09 -16.67
C TYR A 442 -7.91 -4.18 -15.22
N LYS A 443 -7.02 -5.13 -14.94
CA LYS A 443 -6.20 -5.19 -13.71
C LYS A 443 -4.89 -4.42 -13.95
N GLU A 444 -3.94 -4.51 -13.02
CA GLU A 444 -2.67 -3.74 -12.92
C GLU A 444 -1.67 -3.88 -14.09
N THR A 445 -2.13 -4.08 -15.33
CA THR A 445 -1.29 -4.29 -16.51
C THR A 445 -1.16 -3.06 -17.40
N ALA A 446 -2.00 -2.02 -17.21
CA ALA A 446 -2.06 -0.82 -18.05
C ALA A 446 -2.29 -1.12 -19.55
N ARG A 447 -3.12 -2.12 -19.84
CA ARG A 447 -3.36 -2.64 -21.21
C ARG A 447 -4.82 -2.49 -21.65
N GLY A 448 -5.64 -1.77 -20.90
CA GLY A 448 -7.06 -1.62 -21.18
C GLY A 448 -7.56 -0.22 -20.91
N GLY A 449 -8.84 -0.16 -20.52
CA GLY A 449 -9.51 0.98 -19.89
C GLY A 449 -9.00 2.37 -20.25
N LEU A 450 -8.62 3.14 -19.23
CA LEU A 450 -8.15 4.50 -19.39
C LEU A 450 -6.74 4.52 -19.98
N ALA A 451 -5.92 3.51 -19.66
CA ALA A 451 -4.52 3.45 -20.06
C ALA A 451 -4.32 3.44 -21.59
N VAL A 452 -5.21 2.80 -22.34
CA VAL A 452 -5.12 2.73 -23.81
C VAL A 452 -5.95 3.78 -24.52
N ASN A 453 -6.82 4.50 -23.81
CA ASN A 453 -7.67 5.56 -24.38
C ASN A 453 -7.09 6.96 -24.16
N VAL A 454 -6.11 7.10 -23.25
CA VAL A 454 -5.29 8.31 -23.10
C VAL A 454 -3.94 8.03 -23.77
N ILE A 455 -3.77 8.52 -25.00
CA ILE A 455 -2.55 8.32 -25.78
C ILE A 455 -1.44 9.20 -25.20
N GLU A 456 -0.35 8.58 -24.72
CA GLU A 456 0.91 9.26 -24.43
C GLU A 456 1.47 9.81 -25.75
N CYS A 457 1.63 11.14 -25.84
CA CYS A 457 2.12 11.83 -27.03
C CYS A 457 3.62 12.11 -26.95
#